data_AF-A0A915YNM2-F1
#
_entry.id   AF-A0A915YNM2-F1
#
_cell.length_a   1.000
_cell.length_b   1.000
_cell.length_c   1.000
_cell.angle_alpha   90.00
_cell.angle_beta   90.00
_cell.angle_gamma   90.00
#
_symmetry.space_group_name_H-M   'P 1'
#
loop_
_entity.id
_entity.type
_entity.pdbx_description
1 polymer ?
#
loop_
_entity_poly.entity_id
_entity_poly.type
_entity_poly.pdbx_seq_one_letter_code
_entity_poly.pdbx_strand_id
1 'polypeptide(L)'
;MYSVLPAEHDSKTPETEADYEKELEEEEFRKSQGVKNWEKKHGIQKAKGVKKCVVKRELRHDKFLECLRTRKLTRHDMYGLRSYDHQIYLERVNKIGLNPYDNKRWILLDGIRTLPYNHWRIGLYKRLIASEISPEEAEERAMKAKLRVKT
;
A
#
# COMPACT_ATOMS: atom_id res chain seq x y z
N MET A 1 20.93 -15.45 -22.18
CA MET A 1 21.97 -14.59 -21.56
C MET A 1 21.29 -13.31 -21.11
N TYR A 2 21.15 -13.11 -19.79
CA TYR A 2 20.59 -11.88 -19.25
C TYR A 2 21.73 -10.88 -19.06
N SER A 3 21.66 -9.75 -19.73
CA SER A 3 22.55 -8.60 -19.52
C SER A 3 22.12 -7.87 -18.26
N VAL A 4 22.94 -7.98 -17.21
CA VAL A 4 22.80 -7.21 -15.96
C VAL A 4 23.35 -5.82 -16.24
N LEU A 5 22.50 -4.79 -16.18
CA LEU A 5 22.97 -3.41 -16.20
C LEU A 5 23.64 -3.10 -14.85
N PRO A 6 24.84 -2.45 -14.82
CA PRO A 6 25.45 -2.02 -13.57
C PRO A 6 24.56 -0.96 -12.90
N ALA A 7 24.47 -1.02 -11.58
CA ALA A 7 23.86 0.05 -10.80
C ALA A 7 24.60 1.37 -11.11
N GLU A 8 23.87 2.37 -11.57
CA GLU A 8 24.38 3.74 -11.70
C GLU A 8 24.89 4.18 -10.33
N HIS A 9 26.20 4.45 -10.26
CA HIS A 9 26.81 5.07 -9.09
C HIS A 9 26.35 6.53 -9.06
N ASP A 10 25.61 6.91 -8.01
CA ASP A 10 25.29 8.32 -7.77
C ASP A 10 26.61 9.13 -7.72
N SER A 11 26.73 10.14 -8.57
CA SER A 11 27.97 10.90 -8.79
C SER A 11 28.25 11.97 -7.72
N LYS A 12 27.67 11.83 -6.53
CA LYS A 12 27.73 12.81 -5.43
C LYS A 12 27.89 12.11 -4.08
N THR A 13 28.88 11.24 -3.98
CA THR A 13 29.46 10.90 -2.68
C THR A 13 30.67 11.81 -2.49
N PRO A 14 30.73 12.63 -1.42
CA PRO A 14 31.88 13.50 -1.17
C PRO A 14 33.12 12.64 -0.94
N GLU A 15 34.18 12.90 -1.69
CA GLU A 15 35.38 12.05 -1.72
C GLU A 15 36.49 12.56 -0.79
N THR A 16 36.40 13.81 -0.30
CA THR A 16 37.38 14.42 0.63
C THR A 16 36.73 15.08 1.84
N GLU A 17 37.45 15.14 2.98
CA GLU A 17 36.95 15.76 4.23
C GLU A 17 36.52 17.22 4.04
N ALA A 18 37.22 17.97 3.18
CA ALA A 18 36.88 19.34 2.81
C ALA A 18 35.55 19.44 2.03
N ASP A 19 35.23 18.43 1.21
CA ASP A 19 33.95 18.38 0.49
C ASP A 19 32.78 18.12 1.46
N TYR A 20 32.98 17.29 2.49
CA TYR A 20 31.98 17.07 3.55
C TYR A 20 31.74 18.33 4.39
N GLU A 21 32.79 19.02 4.81
CA GLU A 21 32.67 20.26 5.58
C GLU A 21 31.94 21.35 4.78
N LYS A 22 32.22 21.46 3.48
CA LYS A 22 31.56 22.42 2.59
C LYS A 22 30.09 22.07 2.36
N GLU A 23 29.74 20.79 2.21
CA GLU A 23 28.34 20.37 2.14
C GLU A 23 27.57 20.66 3.44
N LEU A 24 28.20 20.44 4.60
CA LEU A 24 27.62 20.76 5.92
C LEU A 24 27.39 22.27 6.07
N GLU A 25 28.37 23.11 5.70
CA GLU A 25 28.20 24.57 5.73
C GLU A 25 27.11 25.05 4.76
N GLU A 26 27.02 24.49 3.55
CA GLU A 26 25.94 24.81 2.61
C GLU A 26 24.56 24.34 3.12
N GLU A 27 24.49 23.20 3.81
CA GLU A 27 23.25 22.69 4.39
C GLU A 27 22.81 23.51 5.61
N GLU A 28 23.75 23.94 6.46
CA GLU A 28 23.50 24.87 7.57
C GLU A 28 23.09 26.26 7.06
N PHE A 29 23.71 26.74 6.00
CA PHE A 29 23.33 27.98 5.33
C PHE A 29 21.92 27.92 4.71
N ARG A 30 21.55 26.78 4.10
CA ARG A 30 20.16 26.57 3.61
C ARG A 30 19.16 26.48 4.76
N LYS A 31 19.52 25.84 5.89
CA LYS A 31 18.69 25.78 7.10
C LYS A 31 18.50 27.15 7.73
N SER A 32 19.54 28.00 7.75
CA SER A 32 19.48 29.36 8.30
C SER A 32 18.61 30.30 7.46
N GLN A 33 18.53 30.09 6.14
CA GLN A 33 17.56 30.76 5.26
C GLN A 33 16.11 30.26 5.41
N GLY A 34 15.85 29.34 6.35
CA GLY A 34 14.51 28.80 6.58
C GLY A 34 14.00 27.89 5.46
N VAL A 35 14.88 27.43 4.56
CA VAL A 35 14.54 26.52 3.46
C VAL A 35 14.24 25.14 4.05
N LYS A 36 12.95 24.81 4.18
CA LYS A 36 12.50 23.51 4.67
C LYS A 36 12.68 22.45 3.59
N ASN A 37 13.62 21.53 3.80
CA ASN A 37 13.70 20.30 3.01
C ASN A 37 12.56 19.35 3.40
N TRP A 38 11.70 19.01 2.44
CA TRP A 38 10.63 18.03 2.60
C TRP A 38 11.15 16.64 2.23
N GLU A 39 11.93 16.02 3.10
CA GLU A 39 12.28 14.62 2.92
C GLU A 39 11.02 13.75 3.04
N LYS A 40 10.65 13.09 1.94
CA LYS A 40 9.54 12.14 1.93
C LYS A 40 9.94 10.90 2.71
N LYS A 41 9.43 10.80 3.95
CA LYS A 41 9.61 9.59 4.75
C LYS A 41 8.82 8.43 4.13
N HIS A 42 9.53 7.46 3.58
CA HIS A 42 8.97 6.20 3.10
C HIS A 42 8.59 5.28 4.28
N GLY A 43 7.62 4.39 4.08
CA GLY A 43 7.22 3.39 5.08
C GLY A 43 6.27 3.88 6.20
N ILE A 44 5.79 5.13 6.14
CA ILE A 44 4.79 5.60 7.11
C ILE A 44 3.41 5.00 6.78
N GLN A 45 2.95 4.12 7.65
CA GLN A 45 1.60 3.58 7.58
C GLN A 45 0.56 4.64 7.97
N LYS A 46 -0.50 4.72 7.18
CA LYS A 46 -1.63 5.63 7.41
C LYS A 46 -2.92 4.82 7.32
N ALA A 47 -3.82 5.05 8.27
CA ALA A 47 -5.16 4.48 8.26
C ALA A 47 -6.17 5.61 8.56
N LYS A 48 -7.16 5.77 7.69
CA LYS A 48 -8.13 6.87 7.79
C LYS A 48 -9.03 6.64 9.01
N GLY A 49 -9.10 7.64 9.90
CA GLY A 49 -9.96 7.60 11.07
C GLY A 49 -9.47 6.71 12.22
N VAL A 50 -8.30 6.07 12.08
CA VAL A 50 -7.64 5.32 13.16
C VAL A 50 -6.57 6.19 13.81
N LYS A 51 -6.51 6.22 15.14
CA LYS A 51 -5.54 7.01 15.91
C LYS A 51 -4.12 6.54 15.64
N LYS A 52 -3.18 7.48 15.55
CA LYS A 52 -1.75 7.21 15.28
C LYS A 52 -1.13 6.19 16.25
N CYS A 53 -1.51 6.22 17.53
CA CYS A 53 -1.01 5.27 18.53
C CYS A 53 -1.44 3.82 18.21
N VAL A 54 -2.70 3.64 17.83
CA VAL A 54 -3.24 2.34 17.40
C VAL A 54 -2.55 1.89 16.11
N VAL A 55 -2.36 2.79 15.14
CA VAL A 55 -1.64 2.46 13.90
C VAL A 55 -0.24 1.92 14.18
N LYS A 56 0.55 2.64 14.97
CA LYS A 56 1.92 2.21 15.31
C LYS A 56 1.97 0.91 16.12
N ARG A 57 0.98 0.66 16.96
CA ARG A 57 0.94 -0.52 17.83
C ARG A 57 0.45 -1.77 17.10
N GLU A 58 -0.61 -1.63 16.31
CA GLU A 58 -1.42 -2.77 15.85
C GLU A 58 -1.32 -3.03 14.35
N LEU A 59 -0.99 -2.05 13.51
CA LEU A 59 -0.81 -2.27 12.06
C LEU A 59 0.62 -2.69 11.71
N ARG A 60 1.14 -3.76 12.30
CA ARG A 60 2.47 -4.31 11.94
C ARG A 60 2.42 -5.13 10.65
N HIS A 61 3.56 -5.29 9.97
CA HIS A 61 3.66 -6.07 8.73
C HIS A 61 3.02 -7.47 8.86
N ASP A 62 3.28 -8.16 9.96
CA ASP A 62 2.72 -9.49 10.23
C ASP A 62 1.18 -9.48 10.23
N LYS A 63 0.56 -8.40 10.73
CA LYS A 63 -0.89 -8.24 10.73
C LYS A 63 -1.47 -8.01 9.33
N PHE A 64 -0.72 -7.40 8.42
CA PHE A 64 -1.11 -7.33 7.01
C PHE A 64 -1.10 -8.73 6.38
N LEU A 65 -0.06 -9.53 6.64
CA LEU A 65 0.03 -10.90 6.13
C LEU A 65 -1.07 -11.80 6.71
N GLU A 66 -1.34 -11.67 8.01
CA GLU A 66 -2.43 -12.38 8.68
C GLU A 66 -3.78 -12.00 8.08
N CYS A 67 -4.05 -10.71 7.89
CA CYS A 67 -5.27 -10.20 7.27
C CYS A 67 -5.46 -10.74 5.85
N LEU A 68 -4.39 -10.77 5.04
CA LEU A 68 -4.42 -11.27 3.67
C LEU A 68 -4.71 -12.79 3.62
N ARG A 69 -4.01 -13.58 4.45
CA ARG A 69 -4.14 -15.04 4.48
C ARG A 69 -5.50 -15.49 5.04
N THR A 70 -5.96 -14.85 6.12
CA THR A 70 -7.24 -15.20 6.76
C THR A 70 -8.44 -14.62 6.03
N ARG A 71 -8.24 -13.61 5.18
CA ARG A 71 -9.29 -12.84 4.48
C ARG A 71 -10.32 -12.24 5.44
N LYS A 72 -9.88 -11.89 6.65
CA LYS A 72 -10.69 -11.27 7.71
C LYS A 72 -10.29 -9.81 7.89
N LEU A 73 -11.29 -8.92 7.95
CA LEU A 73 -11.06 -7.53 8.32
C LEU A 73 -10.75 -7.41 9.82
N THR A 74 -9.94 -6.42 10.18
CA THR A 74 -9.69 -6.09 11.59
C THR A 74 -10.46 -4.83 11.99
N ARG A 75 -10.83 -4.74 13.26
CA ARG A 75 -11.43 -3.54 13.86
C ARG A 75 -10.66 -3.16 15.11
N HIS A 76 -10.54 -1.86 15.34
CA HIS A 76 -9.82 -1.31 16.47
C HIS A 76 -10.70 -0.35 17.24
N ASP A 77 -10.69 -0.50 18.55
CA ASP A 77 -11.36 0.39 19.48
C ASP A 77 -10.45 1.55 19.86
N MET A 78 -11.03 2.73 19.89
CA MET A 78 -10.33 3.96 20.23
C MET A 78 -11.17 4.76 21.19
N TYR A 79 -10.60 5.06 22.36
CA TYR A 79 -11.26 5.89 23.36
C TYR A 79 -10.81 7.34 23.21
N GLY A 80 -11.73 8.29 23.31
CA GLY A 80 -11.43 9.72 23.27
C GLY A 80 -12.47 10.52 24.04
N LEU A 81 -12.03 11.67 24.56
CA LEU A 81 -12.95 12.64 25.17
C LEU A 81 -13.62 13.47 24.07
N ARG A 82 -14.92 13.66 24.20
CA ARG A 82 -15.75 14.48 23.31
C ARG A 82 -16.69 15.32 24.13
N SER A 83 -16.92 16.57 23.73
CA SER A 83 -17.98 17.38 24.34
C SER A 83 -19.21 17.39 23.44
N TYR A 84 -20.36 17.23 24.07
CA TYR A 84 -21.69 17.43 23.48
C TYR A 84 -22.44 18.32 24.45
N ASP A 85 -23.00 19.44 23.96
CA ASP A 85 -23.76 20.39 24.79
C ASP A 85 -23.03 20.82 26.07
N HIS A 86 -21.73 21.12 25.96
CA HIS A 86 -20.84 21.48 27.07
C HIS A 86 -20.62 20.40 28.14
N GLN A 87 -21.08 19.18 27.92
CA GLN A 87 -20.83 18.01 28.77
C GLN A 87 -19.77 17.11 28.14
N ILE A 88 -18.80 16.65 28.93
CA ILE A 88 -17.67 15.83 28.45
C ILE A 88 -17.98 14.35 28.64
N TYR A 89 -17.80 13.58 27.58
CA TYR A 89 -18.03 12.14 27.55
C TYR A 89 -16.76 11.40 27.13
N LEU A 90 -16.57 10.20 27.69
CA LEU A 90 -15.61 9.23 27.20
C LEU A 90 -16.27 8.38 26.10
N GLU A 91 -15.96 8.66 24.84
CA GLU A 91 -16.53 7.96 23.70
C GLU A 91 -15.59 6.81 23.26
N ARG A 92 -16.18 5.64 23.02
CA ARG A 92 -15.52 4.51 22.33
C ARG A 92 -15.90 4.53 20.86
N VAL A 93 -14.91 4.70 20.00
CA VAL A 93 -15.08 4.64 18.54
C VAL A 93 -14.44 3.36 18.02
N ASN A 94 -15.25 2.48 17.42
CA ASN A 94 -14.77 1.30 16.71
C ASN A 94 -14.62 1.62 15.21
N LYS A 95 -13.40 1.47 14.66
CA LYS A 95 -13.14 1.63 13.22
C LYS A 95 -12.50 0.40 12.62
N ILE A 96 -12.75 0.19 11.33
CA ILE A 96 -12.06 -0.83 10.54
C ILE A 96 -10.60 -0.40 10.39
N GLY A 97 -9.67 -1.33 10.66
CA GLY A 97 -8.24 -1.14 10.48
C GLY A 97 -7.78 -1.66 9.13
N LEU A 98 -7.51 -2.96 9.06
CA LEU A 98 -7.12 -3.67 7.86
C LEU A 98 -8.34 -4.29 7.19
N ASN A 99 -8.43 -4.14 5.88
CA ASN A 99 -9.43 -4.80 5.06
C ASN A 99 -8.71 -5.52 3.91
N PRO A 100 -8.86 -6.85 3.75
CA PRO A 100 -8.24 -7.57 2.64
C PRO A 100 -8.97 -7.33 1.31
N TYR A 101 -10.19 -6.81 1.33
CA TYR A 101 -11.00 -6.57 0.15
C TYR A 101 -10.86 -5.13 -0.36
N ASP A 102 -10.64 -4.99 -1.66
CA ASP A 102 -10.63 -3.71 -2.36
C ASP A 102 -11.90 -3.55 -3.20
N ASN A 103 -12.70 -2.53 -2.89
CA ASN A 103 -13.98 -2.26 -3.55
C ASN A 103 -13.86 -1.89 -5.03
N LYS A 104 -12.65 -1.76 -5.58
CA LYS A 104 -12.42 -1.41 -7.00
C LYS A 104 -11.74 -2.52 -7.80
N ARG A 105 -11.46 -3.67 -7.19
CA ARG A 105 -10.72 -4.75 -7.82
C ARG A 105 -11.43 -6.09 -7.66
N TRP A 106 -11.35 -6.88 -8.72
CA TRP A 106 -11.67 -8.30 -8.70
C TRP A 106 -10.46 -9.06 -8.16
N ILE A 107 -10.63 -9.74 -7.03
CA ILE A 107 -9.59 -10.55 -6.40
C ILE A 107 -9.67 -11.97 -6.99
N LEU A 108 -8.53 -12.51 -7.42
CA LEU A 108 -8.44 -13.86 -7.96
C LEU A 108 -8.58 -14.92 -6.85
N LEU A 109 -8.73 -16.18 -7.24
CA LEU A 109 -8.85 -17.32 -6.32
C LEU A 109 -7.65 -17.44 -5.36
N ASP A 110 -6.47 -17.03 -5.80
CA ASP A 110 -5.25 -16.98 -4.99
C ASP A 110 -5.30 -15.95 -3.84
N GLY A 111 -6.23 -15.00 -3.90
CA GLY A 111 -6.38 -13.93 -2.91
C GLY A 111 -5.34 -12.82 -2.97
N ILE A 112 -4.39 -12.87 -3.92
CA ILE A 112 -3.25 -11.95 -4.01
C ILE A 112 -3.31 -11.17 -5.31
N ARG A 113 -3.50 -11.86 -6.43
CA ARG A 113 -3.58 -11.22 -7.74
C ARG A 113 -4.94 -10.57 -7.88
N THR A 114 -4.94 -9.42 -8.53
CA THR A 114 -6.16 -8.63 -8.72
C THR A 114 -6.25 -8.12 -10.14
N LEU A 115 -7.48 -7.93 -10.60
CA LEU A 115 -7.81 -7.27 -11.86
C LEU A 115 -8.70 -6.06 -11.55
N PRO A 116 -8.55 -4.93 -12.26
CA PRO A 116 -9.55 -3.87 -12.20
C PRO A 116 -10.92 -4.40 -12.62
N TYR A 117 -12.00 -3.88 -12.03
CA TYR A 117 -13.33 -4.16 -12.56
C TYR A 117 -13.41 -3.76 -14.05
N ASN A 118 -14.22 -4.49 -14.81
CA ASN A 118 -14.34 -4.37 -16.28
C ASN A 118 -13.12 -4.79 -17.10
N HIS A 119 -12.08 -5.37 -16.48
CA HIS A 119 -11.00 -5.98 -17.26
C HIS A 119 -11.56 -7.12 -18.13
N TRP A 120 -11.19 -7.17 -19.42
CA TRP A 120 -11.75 -8.10 -20.42
C TRP A 120 -11.65 -9.57 -20.02
N ARG A 121 -10.59 -9.95 -19.28
CA ARG A 121 -10.41 -11.31 -18.73
C ARG A 121 -11.51 -11.73 -17.77
N ILE A 122 -12.11 -10.79 -17.04
CA ILE A 122 -13.23 -11.08 -16.14
C ILE A 122 -14.45 -11.53 -16.96
N GLY A 123 -14.68 -10.91 -18.12
CA GLY A 123 -15.73 -11.32 -19.05
C GLY A 123 -15.47 -12.70 -19.66
N LEU A 124 -14.21 -13.02 -19.98
CA LEU A 124 -13.83 -14.35 -20.44
C LEU A 124 -14.05 -15.41 -19.35
N TYR A 125 -13.61 -15.14 -18.12
CA TYR A 125 -13.87 -16.01 -16.96
C TYR A 125 -15.35 -16.32 -16.79
N LYS A 126 -16.22 -15.29 -16.76
CA LYS A 126 -17.67 -15.48 -16.62
C LYS A 126 -18.27 -16.38 -17.71
N ARG A 127 -17.79 -16.26 -18.96
CA ARG A 127 -18.22 -17.14 -20.06
C ARG A 127 -17.79 -18.59 -19.84
N LEU A 128 -16.56 -18.82 -19.39
CA LEU A 128 -16.05 -20.17 -19.11
C LEU A 128 -16.83 -20.83 -17.97
N ILE A 129 -17.13 -20.09 -16.90
CA ILE A 129 -17.99 -20.55 -15.81
C ILE A 129 -19.39 -20.91 -16.32
N ALA A 130 -19.98 -20.10 -17.19
CA ALA A 130 -21.28 -20.38 -17.80
C ALA A 130 -21.27 -21.64 -18.69
N SER A 131 -20.10 -22.05 -19.17
CA SER A 131 -19.88 -23.32 -19.87
C SER A 131 -19.55 -24.49 -18.93
N GLU A 132 -19.89 -24.37 -17.64
CA GLU A 132 -19.72 -25.39 -16.60
C GLU A 132 -18.26 -25.83 -16.34
N ILE A 133 -17.30 -24.97 -16.70
CA ILE A 133 -15.88 -25.20 -16.38
C ILE A 133 -15.64 -24.89 -14.90
N SER A 134 -14.79 -25.69 -14.24
CA SER A 134 -14.35 -25.45 -12.85
C SER A 134 -13.79 -24.02 -12.69
N PRO A 135 -14.08 -23.31 -11.59
CA PRO A 135 -13.58 -21.95 -11.36
C PRO A 135 -12.06 -21.79 -11.46
N GLU A 136 -11.31 -22.79 -10.98
CA GLU A 136 -9.85 -22.78 -11.00
C GLU A 136 -9.32 -22.83 -12.43
N GLU A 137 -9.87 -23.75 -13.23
CA GLU A 137 -9.50 -23.93 -14.62
C GLU A 137 -9.95 -22.75 -15.49
N ALA A 138 -11.14 -22.21 -15.22
CA ALA A 138 -11.65 -21.02 -15.89
C ALA A 138 -10.74 -19.80 -15.65
N GLU A 139 -10.28 -19.60 -14.41
CA GLU A 139 -9.34 -18.53 -14.07
C GLU A 139 -7.99 -18.73 -14.78
N GLU A 140 -7.44 -19.95 -14.76
CA GLU A 140 -6.18 -20.25 -15.42
C GLU A 140 -6.24 -19.97 -16.93
N ARG A 141 -7.28 -20.49 -17.60
CA ARG A 141 -7.51 -20.26 -19.05
C ARG A 141 -7.68 -18.77 -19.35
N ALA A 142 -8.45 -18.04 -18.53
CA ALA A 142 -8.67 -16.60 -18.72
C ALA A 142 -7.37 -15.78 -18.55
N MET A 143 -6.48 -16.17 -17.64
CA MET A 143 -5.21 -15.48 -17.41
C MET A 143 -4.15 -15.80 -18.46
N LYS A 144 -4.17 -17.01 -19.05
CA LYS A 144 -3.30 -17.38 -20.18
C LYS A 144 -3.72 -16.72 -21.50
N ALA A 145 -4.99 -16.33 -21.63
CA ALA A 145 -5.48 -15.67 -22.82
C ALA A 145 -4.70 -14.36 -23.12
N LYS A 146 -4.36 -14.17 -24.39
CA LYS A 146 -3.75 -12.95 -24.93
C LYS A 146 -4.70 -12.29 -25.91
N LEU A 147 -4.85 -10.97 -25.82
CA LEU A 147 -5.56 -10.22 -26.85
C LEU A 147 -4.72 -10.22 -28.12
N ARG A 148 -5.33 -10.62 -29.24
CA ARG A 148 -4.76 -10.34 -30.56
C ARG A 148 -4.95 -8.86 -30.83
N VAL A 149 -3.85 -8.11 -30.79
CA VAL A 149 -3.84 -6.73 -31.26
C VAL A 149 -4.00 -6.80 -32.78
N LYS A 150 -5.03 -6.15 -33.32
CA LYS A 150 -5.12 -5.93 -34.76
C LYS A 150 -4.04 -4.92 -35.12
N THR A 151 -3.01 -5.37 -35.82
CA THR A 151 -2.04 -4.53 -36.51
C THR A 151 -2.70 -3.75 -37.64
#